data_AF-A0A3P3FCD9-F1
#
_entry.id   AF-A0A3P3FCD9-F1
#
_cell.length_a   1.000
_cell.length_b   1.000
_cell.length_c   1.000
_cell.angle_alpha   90.00
_cell.angle_beta   90.00
_cell.angle_gamma   90.00
#
_symmetry.space_group_name_H-M   'P 1'
#
loop_
_entity.id
_entity.type
_entity.pdbx_description
1 polymer ?
#
loop_
_entity_poly.entity_id
_entity_poly.type
_entity_poly.pdbx_seq_one_letter_code
_entity_poly.pdbx_strand_id
1 'polypeptide(L)'
;MDDRIEKIRQRAYEIWQREGSIHGDHERHWHQAEMEIDREAALPLTADDALPETREVASSDVLTVEALAMRTGISSGEAQELLDRLGNDRAAIEQAARSIQARKRG
;
A
#
# COMPACT_ATOMS: atom_id res chain seq x y z
N MET A 1 -12.48 -29.61 -9.82
CA MET A 1 -13.12 -28.60 -8.92
C MET A 1 -12.42 -28.54 -7.57
N ASP A 2 -11.45 -29.42 -7.37
CA ASP A 2 -10.73 -29.72 -6.15
C ASP A 2 -9.63 -28.70 -5.88
N ASP A 3 -9.03 -28.14 -6.96
CA ASP A 3 -8.02 -27.08 -6.90
C ASP A 3 -8.55 -25.82 -6.20
N ARG A 4 -9.83 -25.48 -6.42
CA ARG A 4 -10.47 -24.32 -5.76
C ARG A 4 -10.59 -24.55 -4.27
N ILE A 5 -11.05 -25.72 -3.85
CA ILE A 5 -11.25 -26.07 -2.44
C ILE A 5 -9.91 -26.16 -1.71
N GLU A 6 -8.88 -26.70 -2.36
CA GLU A 6 -7.53 -26.77 -1.81
C GLU A 6 -6.93 -25.39 -1.58
N LYS A 7 -7.07 -24.47 -2.54
CA LYS A 7 -6.66 -23.08 -2.40
C LYS A 7 -7.38 -22.36 -1.27
N ILE A 8 -8.71 -22.54 -1.15
CA ILE A 8 -9.50 -21.94 -0.06
C ILE A 8 -9.03 -22.46 1.30
N ARG A 9 -8.77 -23.76 1.40
CA ARG A 9 -8.26 -24.37 2.63
C ARG A 9 -6.89 -23.82 3.02
N GLN A 10 -5.97 -23.75 2.06
CA GLN A 10 -4.64 -23.20 2.28
C GLN A 10 -4.73 -21.75 2.77
N ARG A 11 -5.57 -20.95 2.12
CA ARG A 11 -5.73 -19.54 2.44
C ARG A 11 -6.39 -19.31 3.80
N ALA A 12 -7.43 -20.08 4.13
CA ALA A 12 -8.05 -20.03 5.45
C ALA A 12 -7.05 -20.40 6.57
N TYR A 13 -6.17 -21.36 6.31
CA TYR A 13 -5.12 -21.78 7.24
C TYR A 13 -4.02 -20.72 7.41
N GLU A 14 -3.66 -20.00 6.35
CA GLU A 14 -2.73 -18.87 6.40
C GLU A 14 -3.29 -17.69 7.18
N ILE A 15 -4.56 -17.35 6.94
CA ILE A 15 -5.29 -16.29 7.67
C ILE A 15 -5.32 -16.64 9.16
N TRP A 16 -5.67 -17.89 9.49
CA TRP A 16 -5.71 -18.39 10.87
C TRP A 16 -4.35 -18.35 11.57
N GLN A 17 -3.27 -18.72 10.89
CA GLN A 17 -1.91 -18.60 11.43
C GLN A 17 -1.49 -17.14 11.65
N ARG A 18 -1.80 -16.25 10.71
CA ARG A 18 -1.49 -14.81 10.81
C ARG A 18 -2.22 -14.15 11.98
N GLU A 19 -3.46 -14.54 12.24
CA GLU A 19 -4.26 -14.00 13.34
C GLU A 19 -3.91 -14.63 14.71
N GLY A 20 -2.93 -15.52 14.76
CA GLY A 20 -2.39 -16.04 16.01
C GLY A 20 -3.31 -17.03 16.71
N SER A 21 -4.13 -17.76 15.96
CA SER A 21 -4.99 -18.82 16.48
C SER A 21 -6.02 -18.33 17.51
N ILE A 22 -6.60 -17.14 17.32
CA ILE A 22 -7.75 -16.68 18.10
C ILE A 22 -8.90 -17.66 17.86
N HIS A 23 -9.23 -18.43 18.91
CA HIS A 23 -10.33 -19.39 18.87
C HIS A 23 -11.66 -18.64 18.82
N GLY A 24 -12.30 -18.59 17.65
CA GLY A 24 -13.63 -17.99 17.53
C GLY A 24 -14.26 -18.04 16.14
N ASP A 25 -13.47 -18.01 15.06
CA ASP A 25 -14.03 -17.58 13.77
C ASP A 25 -13.56 -18.42 12.56
N HIS A 26 -13.33 -19.72 12.72
CA HIS A 26 -12.93 -20.59 11.61
C HIS A 26 -13.86 -20.48 10.39
N GLU A 27 -15.17 -20.31 10.60
CA GLU A 27 -16.14 -20.11 9.52
C GLU A 27 -15.95 -18.77 8.81
N ARG A 28 -15.66 -17.67 9.52
CA ARG A 28 -15.39 -16.38 8.87
C ARG A 28 -14.10 -16.43 8.05
N HIS A 29 -13.05 -17.05 8.57
CA HIS A 29 -11.79 -17.22 7.82
C HIS A 29 -12.00 -18.08 6.57
N TRP A 30 -12.84 -19.11 6.65
CA TRP A 30 -13.21 -19.93 5.51
C TRP A 30 -13.97 -19.14 4.44
N HIS A 31 -15.02 -18.40 4.82
CA HIS A 31 -15.77 -17.57 3.88
C HIS A 31 -14.90 -16.44 3.29
N GLN A 32 -14.01 -15.84 4.06
CA GLN A 32 -13.06 -14.83 3.58
C GLN A 32 -12.09 -15.41 2.56
N ALA A 33 -11.53 -16.60 2.83
CA ALA A 33 -10.69 -17.31 1.89
C ALA A 33 -11.46 -17.71 0.61
N GLU A 34 -12.70 -18.16 0.75
CA GLU A 34 -13.56 -18.50 -0.39
C GLU A 34 -13.80 -17.31 -1.30
N MET A 35 -14.16 -16.15 -0.75
CA MET A 35 -14.37 -14.93 -1.52
C MET A 35 -13.11 -14.47 -2.26
N GLU A 36 -11.94 -14.62 -1.64
CA GLU A 36 -10.67 -14.21 -2.24
C GLU A 36 -10.28 -15.14 -3.40
N ILE A 37 -10.42 -16.45 -3.23
CA ILE A 37 -10.15 -17.43 -4.29
C ILE A 37 -11.19 -17.35 -5.40
N ASP A 38 -12.46 -17.09 -5.08
CA ASP A 38 -13.51 -16.91 -6.09
C ASP A 38 -13.23 -15.68 -6.97
N ARG A 39 -12.81 -14.57 -6.35
CA ARG A 39 -12.40 -13.37 -7.06
C ARG A 39 -11.17 -13.61 -7.95
N GLU A 40 -10.19 -14.36 -7.46
CA GLU A 40 -9.01 -14.76 -8.25
C GLU A 40 -9.39 -15.68 -9.42
N ALA A 41 -10.28 -16.65 -9.20
CA ALA A 41 -10.74 -17.58 -10.23
C ALA A 41 -11.66 -16.93 -11.27
N ALA A 42 -12.44 -15.92 -10.88
CA ALA A 42 -13.31 -15.16 -11.76
C ALA A 42 -12.56 -14.12 -12.62
N LEU A 43 -11.30 -13.82 -12.29
CA LEU A 43 -10.41 -13.01 -13.14
C LEU A 43 -9.63 -13.97 -14.06
N PRO A 44 -9.96 -14.06 -15.36
CA PRO A 44 -9.21 -14.92 -16.26
C PRO A 44 -7.82 -14.33 -16.48
N LEU A 45 -6.84 -15.03 -15.90
CA LEU A 45 -5.39 -14.93 -16.12
C LEU A 45 -4.71 -13.69 -15.51
N THR A 46 -3.55 -13.97 -14.90
CA THR A 46 -2.52 -13.07 -14.38
C THR A 46 -2.73 -12.52 -12.96
N ALA A 47 -2.62 -13.40 -11.96
CA ALA A 47 -2.18 -13.00 -10.62
C ALA A 47 -0.71 -13.37 -10.34
N ASP A 48 -0.04 -14.09 -11.25
CA ASP A 48 1.29 -14.66 -10.99
C ASP A 48 2.44 -14.11 -11.86
N ASP A 49 2.21 -13.09 -12.68
CA ASP A 49 3.30 -12.42 -13.39
C ASP A 49 3.05 -10.91 -13.47
N ALA A 50 3.94 -10.13 -12.83
CA ALA A 50 4.04 -8.67 -12.70
C ALA A 50 3.55 -8.03 -11.36
N LEU A 51 4.47 -7.94 -10.40
CA LEU A 51 4.59 -6.73 -9.54
C LEU A 51 5.06 -5.54 -10.41
N PRO A 52 4.87 -4.25 -10.04
CA PRO A 52 4.62 -3.74 -8.68
C PRO A 52 3.50 -2.66 -8.56
N GLU A 53 3.04 -2.39 -7.33
CA GLU A 53 2.66 -1.02 -6.90
C GLU A 53 1.55 -0.23 -7.64
N THR A 54 0.51 -0.85 -8.20
CA THR A 54 -0.60 -0.07 -8.80
C THR A 54 -1.98 -0.58 -8.41
N ARG A 55 -2.29 -0.39 -7.12
CA ARG A 55 -3.66 -0.20 -6.62
C ARG A 55 -3.70 0.47 -5.26
N GLU A 56 -2.53 0.61 -4.65
CA GLU A 56 -2.26 1.48 -3.53
C GLU A 56 -0.93 2.18 -3.84
N VAL A 57 -0.93 3.25 -4.65
CA VAL A 57 -0.02 4.34 -4.30
C VAL A 57 -0.46 4.69 -2.90
N ALA A 58 0.28 4.17 -1.92
CA ALA A 58 -0.23 3.96 -0.58
C ALA A 58 -0.80 5.28 -0.12
N SER A 59 -2.04 5.25 0.40
CA SER A 59 -2.65 6.46 0.95
C SER A 59 -1.65 7.20 1.87
N SER A 60 -0.77 6.44 2.54
CA SER A 60 0.41 6.91 3.27
C SER A 60 1.41 7.78 2.49
N ASP A 61 1.82 7.42 1.28
CA ASP A 61 2.79 8.20 0.49
C ASP A 61 2.15 9.49 0.00
N VAL A 62 0.90 9.44 -0.48
CA VAL A 62 0.13 10.63 -0.83
C VAL A 62 -0.09 11.54 0.39
N LEU A 63 -0.49 10.98 1.54
CA LEU A 63 -0.63 11.71 2.81
C LEU A 63 0.70 12.35 3.24
N THR A 64 1.82 11.68 3.03
CA THR A 64 3.16 12.19 3.38
C THR A 64 3.57 13.33 2.45
N VAL A 65 3.30 13.20 1.15
CA VAL A 65 3.52 14.27 0.15
C VAL A 65 2.66 15.49 0.45
N GLU A 66 1.36 15.29 0.71
CA GLU A 66 0.43 16.37 1.03
C GLU A 66 0.77 17.07 2.34
N ALA A 67 1.09 16.32 3.40
CA ALA A 67 1.51 16.89 4.67
C ALA A 67 2.81 17.71 4.54
N LEU A 68 3.75 17.25 3.71
CA LEU A 68 4.99 17.98 3.43
C LEU A 68 4.71 19.27 2.63
N ALA A 69 3.86 19.19 1.62
CA ALA A 69 3.42 20.34 0.82
C ALA A 69 2.74 21.40 1.70
N MET A 70 1.83 20.99 2.59
CA MET A 70 1.16 21.88 3.54
C MET A 70 2.13 22.50 4.55
N ARG A 71 3.07 21.72 5.09
CA ARG A 71 4.04 22.19 6.09
C ARG A 71 5.01 23.23 5.51
N THR A 72 5.38 23.08 4.25
CA THR A 72 6.45 23.87 3.62
C THR A 72 5.96 24.89 2.60
N GLY A 73 4.69 24.81 2.18
CA GLY A 73 4.09 25.71 1.20
C GLY A 73 4.52 25.47 -0.25
N ILE A 74 5.07 24.30 -0.55
CA ILE A 74 5.46 23.88 -1.90
C ILE A 74 4.37 23.01 -2.55
N SER A 75 4.43 22.80 -3.86
CA SER A 75 3.48 21.95 -4.59
C SER A 75 3.69 20.46 -4.27
N SER A 76 2.66 19.60 -4.36
CA SER A 76 2.81 18.15 -4.17
C SER A 76 3.88 17.52 -5.04
N GLY A 77 4.03 17.95 -6.30
CA GLY A 77 5.10 17.45 -7.16
C GLY A 77 6.51 17.75 -6.65
N GLU A 78 6.71 18.93 -6.05
CA GLU A 78 8.00 19.31 -5.44
C GLU A 78 8.21 18.55 -4.13
N ALA A 79 7.15 18.38 -3.33
CA ALA A 79 7.21 17.57 -2.11
C ALA A 79 7.55 16.10 -2.42
N GLN A 80 7.00 15.53 -3.50
CA GLN A 80 7.32 14.18 -3.95
C GLN A 80 8.77 14.08 -4.44
N GLU A 81 9.28 15.05 -5.21
CA GLU A 81 10.68 15.06 -5.64
C GLU A 81 11.65 15.12 -4.45
N LEU A 82 11.31 15.90 -3.41
CA LEU A 82 12.13 15.94 -2.19
C LEU A 82 12.12 14.61 -1.46
N LEU A 83 10.99 13.92 -1.38
CA LEU A 83 10.89 12.61 -0.75
C LEU A 83 11.63 11.53 -1.56
N ASP A 84 11.55 11.56 -2.89
CA ASP A 84 12.30 10.66 -3.77
C ASP A 84 13.82 10.86 -3.62
N ARG A 85 14.27 12.13 -3.62
CA ARG A 85 15.69 12.47 -3.60
C ARG A 85 16.33 12.35 -2.22
N LEU A 86 15.60 12.70 -1.16
CA LEU A 86 16.13 12.85 0.20
C LEU A 86 15.58 11.78 1.16
N GLY A 87 14.63 10.96 0.72
CA GLY A 87 14.03 9.91 1.53
C GLY A 87 13.39 10.47 2.80
N ASN A 88 13.80 9.95 3.96
CA ASN A 88 13.25 10.32 5.26
C ASN A 88 14.07 11.41 6.00
N ASP A 89 15.07 12.02 5.35
CA ASP A 89 15.92 13.05 5.94
C ASP A 89 15.19 14.40 6.04
N ARG A 90 14.34 14.51 7.06
CA ARG A 90 13.48 15.69 7.32
C ARG A 90 14.25 17.01 7.31
N ALA A 91 15.46 17.05 7.88
CA ALA A 91 16.27 18.26 7.94
C ALA A 91 16.74 18.74 6.56
N ALA A 92 17.03 17.80 5.66
CA ALA A 92 17.44 18.12 4.30
C ALA A 92 16.23 18.55 3.45
N ILE A 93 15.09 17.88 3.65
CA ILE A 93 13.81 18.24 3.02
C ILE A 93 13.39 19.68 3.39
N GLU A 94 13.52 20.08 4.66
CA GLU A 94 13.15 21.44 5.08
C GLU A 94 14.06 22.53 4.50
N GLN A 95 15.36 22.24 4.37
CA GLN A 95 16.31 23.17 3.77
C GLN A 95 16.05 23.33 2.27
N ALA A 96 15.80 22.24 1.57
CA ALA A 96 15.46 22.26 0.15
C ALA A 96 14.13 22.98 -0.11
N ALA A 97 13.11 22.70 0.70
CA ALA A 97 11.81 23.35 0.59
C ALA A 97 11.88 24.87 0.84
N ARG A 98 12.68 25.35 1.81
CA ARG A 98 12.90 26.79 2.02
C ARG A 98 13.57 27.47 0.82
N SER A 99 14.53 26.77 0.19
CA SER A 99 15.23 27.28 -1.00
C SER A 99 14.26 27.43 -2.17
N ILE A 100 13.36 26.46 -2.35
CA ILE A 100 12.27 26.48 -3.33
C ILE A 100 11.27 27.62 -3.05
N GLN A 101 10.90 27.83 -1.78
CA GLN A 101 9.99 28.92 -1.41
C GLN A 101 10.62 30.30 -1.66
N ALA A 102 11.92 30.45 -1.39
CA ALA A 102 12.65 31.69 -1.60
C ALA A 102 12.68 32.10 -3.08
N ARG A 103 12.93 31.16 -4.01
CA ARG A 103 12.88 31.45 -5.46
C ARG A 103 11.48 31.81 -5.96
N LYS A 104 10.41 31.42 -5.24
CA LYS A 104 9.02 31.66 -5.65
C LYS A 104 8.48 33.01 -5.15
N ARG A 105 9.14 33.61 -4.16
CA ARG A 105 8.80 34.93 -3.61
C ARG A 105 9.67 36.07 -4.14
N GLY A 106 10.68 35.76 -4.94
CA GLY A 106 11.59 36.73 -5.57
C GLY A 106 11.12 37.18 -6.94
#